data_AF-A0A0K2JBN9-F1
#
_entry.id   AF-A0A0K2JBN9-F1
#
_cell.length_a   1.000
_cell.length_b   1.000
_cell.length_c   1.000
_cell.angle_alpha   90.00
_cell.angle_beta   90.00
_cell.angle_gamma   90.00
#
_symmetry.space_group_name_H-M   'P 1'
#
loop_
_entity.id
_entity.type
_entity.pdbx_description
1 polymer ?
#
loop_
_entity_poly.entity_id
_entity_poly.type
_entity_poly.pdbx_seq_one_letter_code
_entity_poly.pdbx_strand_id
1 'polypeptide(L)'
;MKKIMLVMMLGMSVTSFSIFDKIKSEIKWKEEEQPRFGEVKVIIKGEPKMRKVIPGKYEIRIYELNYPESLFEKNKFYNEFNQVLKNVDKNKKYSLLLEKRFYDDMKKIEESQLSDEENLLEIPASSLDENQRQELISMSSKLNLTQYLGTDQEFLNRQVYILNQLLNKDGFDENNVYSELDKEFLVSELKEKRKNIVENFRKSNFEYFIKESYKNIDFNKFEDDSIYTFDKDIVISENIEDQAILPEIKENIYLTDFPKDILNKLATNKLKLKRQILLIENNEYQGYTYNEENTVIFINGKKPKYYYGDYKINVIKRKTDVLNLLRLSSNYYVSDFFK
;
A
#
# COMPACT_ATOMS: atom_id res chain seq x y z
N MET A 1 50.41 -33.02 30.47
CA MET A 1 48.98 -32.67 30.72
C MET A 1 48.76 -31.30 31.37
N LYS A 2 49.52 -30.86 32.40
CA LYS A 2 49.29 -29.55 33.06
C LYS A 2 49.49 -28.28 32.19
N LYS A 3 50.35 -28.31 31.16
CA LYS A 3 50.57 -27.14 30.26
C LYS A 3 49.47 -26.95 29.19
N ILE A 4 48.77 -28.01 28.79
CA ILE A 4 47.71 -27.93 27.77
C ILE A 4 46.41 -27.39 28.40
N MET A 5 46.14 -27.73 29.66
CA MET A 5 44.96 -27.27 30.38
C MET A 5 45.01 -25.76 30.72
N LEU A 6 46.21 -25.20 30.94
CA LEU A 6 46.40 -23.76 31.18
C LEU A 6 46.17 -22.91 29.92
N VAL A 7 46.57 -23.42 28.75
CA VAL A 7 46.37 -22.76 27.45
C VAL A 7 44.90 -22.81 27.03
N MET A 8 44.18 -23.90 27.33
CA MET A 8 42.72 -23.95 27.13
C MET A 8 41.96 -23.00 28.07
N MET A 9 42.36 -22.88 29.35
CA MET A 9 41.73 -21.92 30.28
C MET A 9 42.00 -20.46 29.91
N LEU A 10 43.20 -20.14 29.40
CA LEU A 10 43.51 -18.80 28.89
C LEU A 10 42.73 -18.50 27.59
N GLY A 11 42.62 -19.46 26.66
CA GLY A 11 41.83 -19.30 25.43
C GLY A 11 40.32 -19.11 25.65
N MET A 12 39.75 -19.74 26.69
CA MET A 12 38.35 -19.55 27.09
C MET A 12 38.11 -18.20 27.79
N SER A 13 39.12 -17.62 28.43
CA SER A 13 39.01 -16.27 29.01
C SER A 13 39.09 -15.16 27.96
N VAL A 14 39.94 -15.30 26.93
CA VAL A 14 40.10 -14.26 25.90
C VAL A 14 38.91 -14.19 24.95
N THR A 15 38.28 -15.33 24.66
CA THR A 15 37.05 -15.39 23.85
C THR A 15 35.84 -14.80 24.59
N SER A 16 35.72 -15.03 25.90
CA SER A 16 34.67 -14.41 26.71
C SER A 16 34.88 -12.89 26.84
N PHE A 17 36.10 -12.40 27.10
CA PHE A 17 36.38 -10.96 27.13
C PHE A 17 36.11 -10.26 25.78
N SER A 18 36.50 -10.86 24.65
CA SER A 18 36.23 -10.31 23.31
C SER A 18 34.73 -10.25 22.98
N ILE A 19 33.96 -11.28 23.36
CA ILE A 19 32.50 -11.28 23.20
C ILE A 19 31.86 -10.26 24.14
N PHE A 20 32.32 -10.15 25.39
CA PHE A 20 31.83 -9.15 26.33
C PHE A 20 32.16 -7.71 25.90
N ASP A 21 33.34 -7.44 25.34
CA ASP A 21 33.71 -6.13 24.82
C ASP A 21 32.98 -5.79 23.51
N LYS A 22 32.68 -6.79 22.67
CA LYS A 22 31.84 -6.62 21.48
C LYS A 22 30.39 -6.35 21.85
N ILE A 23 29.83 -7.09 22.81
CA ILE A 23 28.48 -6.85 23.34
C ILE A 23 28.42 -5.50 24.07
N LYS A 24 29.44 -5.16 24.88
CA LYS A 24 29.49 -3.90 25.63
C LYS A 24 29.73 -2.70 24.73
N SER A 25 30.47 -2.85 23.64
CA SER A 25 30.58 -1.82 22.60
C SER A 25 29.25 -1.71 21.83
N GLU A 26 28.66 -2.79 21.32
CA GLU A 26 27.32 -2.75 20.69
C GLU A 26 26.23 -2.15 21.60
N ILE A 27 26.29 -2.39 22.91
CA ILE A 27 25.40 -1.77 23.92
C ILE A 27 25.73 -0.28 24.13
N LYS A 28 27.02 0.09 24.24
CA LYS A 28 27.44 1.50 24.34
C LYS A 28 27.02 2.33 23.12
N TRP A 29 27.16 1.78 21.91
CA TRP A 29 26.76 2.44 20.67
C TRP A 29 25.25 2.72 20.63
N LYS A 30 24.42 1.83 21.20
CA LYS A 30 22.96 2.05 21.32
C LYS A 30 22.57 3.11 22.35
N GLU A 31 23.35 3.29 23.42
CA GLU A 31 23.08 4.30 24.45
C GLU A 31 23.55 5.72 24.06
N GLU A 32 24.50 5.83 23.12
CA GLU A 32 25.10 7.12 22.69
C GLU A 32 24.64 7.59 21.29
N GLU A 33 23.92 6.78 20.51
CA GLU A 33 23.38 7.21 19.21
C GLU A 33 22.31 8.30 19.38
N GLN A 34 22.56 9.49 18.83
CA GLN A 34 21.53 10.52 18.75
C GLN A 34 20.35 10.03 17.90
N PRO A 35 19.10 10.37 18.29
CA PRO A 35 17.92 10.02 17.50
C PRO A 35 18.04 10.53 16.07
N ARG A 36 17.88 9.62 15.09
CA ARG A 36 17.90 9.94 13.64
C ARG A 36 16.70 10.78 13.16
N PHE A 37 15.82 11.20 14.06
CA PHE A 37 14.65 12.02 13.75
C PHE A 37 15.07 13.44 13.33
N GLY A 38 14.69 13.83 12.12
CA GLY A 38 14.81 15.21 11.66
C GLY A 38 13.76 16.15 12.29
N GLU A 39 13.62 17.33 11.70
CA GLU A 39 12.49 18.21 12.01
C GLU A 39 11.23 17.75 11.28
N VAL A 40 10.11 17.73 12.01
CA VAL A 40 8.79 17.41 11.47
C VAL A 40 8.01 18.69 11.18
N LYS A 41 7.42 18.77 9.98
CA LYS A 41 6.51 19.86 9.62
C LYS A 41 5.15 19.63 10.29
N VAL A 42 4.81 20.41 11.30
CA VAL A 42 3.48 20.38 11.94
C VAL A 42 2.68 21.63 11.58
N ILE A 43 1.35 21.52 11.63
CA ILE A 43 0.48 22.65 11.32
C ILE A 43 -0.18 23.11 12.61
N ILE A 44 0.10 24.37 12.96
CA ILE A 44 -0.35 24.97 14.22
C ILE A 44 -1.12 26.23 13.86
N LYS A 45 -2.42 26.22 14.16
CA LYS A 45 -3.33 27.33 13.82
C LYS A 45 -3.30 27.68 12.32
N GLY A 46 -3.16 26.69 11.45
CA GLY A 46 -3.12 26.87 9.99
C GLY A 46 -1.74 27.22 9.41
N GLU A 47 -0.73 27.46 10.24
CA GLU A 47 0.63 27.77 9.77
C GLU A 47 1.54 26.53 9.84
N PRO A 48 2.30 26.22 8.76
CA PRO A 48 3.32 25.19 8.80
C PRO A 48 4.52 25.64 9.66
N LYS A 49 4.90 24.83 10.64
CA LYS A 49 6.08 25.05 11.50
C LYS A 49 6.92 23.80 11.55
N MET A 50 8.23 23.95 11.36
CA MET A 50 9.19 22.88 11.60
C MET A 50 9.41 22.73 13.10
N ARG A 51 9.36 21.51 13.61
CA ARG A 51 9.65 21.21 15.01
C ARG A 51 10.59 20.02 15.10
N LYS A 52 11.60 20.14 15.95
CA LYS A 52 12.41 19.00 16.37
C LYS A 52 11.53 17.96 17.06
N VAL A 53 11.71 16.69 16.73
CA VAL A 53 11.07 15.58 17.45
C VAL A 53 11.67 15.50 18.85
N ILE A 54 10.82 15.52 19.88
CA ILE A 54 11.22 15.45 21.28
C ILE A 54 10.80 14.10 21.88
N PRO A 55 11.42 13.65 22.98
CA PRO A 55 10.96 12.48 23.72
C PRO A 55 9.46 12.54 24.03
N GLY A 56 8.75 11.43 23.84
CA GLY A 56 7.31 11.38 24.03
C GLY A 56 6.60 10.27 23.27
N LYS A 57 5.26 10.34 23.27
CA LYS A 57 4.39 9.39 22.56
C LYS A 57 3.79 10.06 21.33
N TYR A 58 3.94 9.40 20.18
CA TYR A 58 3.39 9.84 18.90
C TYR A 58 2.49 8.75 18.33
N GLU A 59 1.31 9.14 17.84
CA GLU A 59 0.38 8.24 17.16
C GLU A 59 0.15 8.76 15.74
N ILE A 60 0.64 8.00 14.77
CA ILE A 60 0.50 8.27 13.34
C ILE A 60 -0.62 7.37 12.82
N ARG A 61 -1.60 7.96 12.14
CA ARG A 61 -2.77 7.21 11.64
C ARG A 61 -2.62 6.91 10.17
N ILE A 62 -2.83 5.65 9.80
CA ILE A 62 -2.99 5.22 8.41
C ILE A 62 -4.43 4.75 8.23
N TYR A 63 -5.07 5.28 7.19
CA TYR A 63 -6.46 5.02 6.88
C TYR A 63 -6.58 3.99 5.77
N GLU A 64 -7.12 2.82 6.10
CA GLU A 64 -7.46 1.77 5.14
C GLU A 64 -8.83 2.10 4.52
N LEU A 65 -8.84 2.33 3.22
CA LEU A 65 -10.05 2.58 2.44
C LEU A 65 -10.64 1.26 1.98
N ASN A 66 -11.95 1.09 2.12
CA ASN A 66 -12.66 -0.07 1.61
C ASN A 66 -12.87 0.07 0.10
N TYR A 67 -12.13 -0.70 -0.71
CA TYR A 67 -12.28 -0.66 -2.16
C TYR A 67 -13.34 -1.67 -2.62
N PRO A 68 -14.44 -1.21 -3.24
CA PRO A 68 -15.55 -2.10 -3.58
C PRO A 68 -15.25 -2.97 -4.80
N GLU A 69 -16.03 -4.03 -4.95
CA GLU A 69 -15.90 -4.98 -6.07
C GLU A 69 -16.85 -4.65 -7.22
N SER A 70 -18.09 -4.27 -6.91
CA SER A 70 -19.10 -4.04 -7.93
C SER A 70 -18.86 -2.75 -8.72
N LEU A 71 -19.17 -2.78 -10.02
CA LEU A 71 -19.01 -1.64 -10.95
C LEU A 71 -19.60 -0.33 -10.42
N PHE A 72 -20.86 -0.36 -9.96
CA PHE A 72 -21.55 0.85 -9.50
C PHE A 72 -21.01 1.36 -8.16
N GLU A 73 -20.60 0.47 -7.25
CA GLU A 73 -19.97 0.89 -6.01
C GLU A 73 -18.57 1.44 -6.25
N LYS A 74 -17.79 0.87 -7.19
CA LYS A 74 -16.52 1.46 -7.66
C LYS A 74 -16.74 2.86 -8.22
N ASN A 75 -17.77 3.05 -9.03
CA ASN A 75 -18.10 4.38 -9.53
C ASN A 75 -18.42 5.37 -8.41
N LYS A 76 -19.21 4.95 -7.41
CA LYS A 76 -19.50 5.75 -6.22
C LYS A 76 -18.21 6.07 -5.47
N PHE A 77 -17.34 5.08 -5.25
CA PHE A 77 -16.04 5.25 -4.62
C PHE A 77 -15.20 6.31 -5.32
N TYR A 78 -15.04 6.25 -6.65
CA TYR A 78 -14.29 7.25 -7.41
C TYR A 78 -14.91 8.65 -7.34
N ASN A 79 -16.24 8.76 -7.39
CA ASN A 79 -16.93 10.05 -7.27
C ASN A 79 -16.70 10.67 -5.88
N GLU A 80 -16.84 9.88 -4.82
CA GLU A 80 -16.54 10.29 -3.44
C GLU A 80 -15.06 10.63 -3.26
N PHE A 81 -14.17 9.84 -3.86
CA PHE A 81 -12.73 10.07 -3.79
C PHE A 81 -12.35 11.37 -4.48
N ASN A 82 -12.91 11.66 -5.65
CA ASN A 82 -12.74 12.94 -6.33
C ASN A 82 -13.25 14.11 -5.46
N GLN A 83 -14.39 13.93 -4.79
CA GLN A 83 -14.91 14.92 -3.85
C GLN A 83 -13.95 15.16 -2.68
N VAL A 84 -13.34 14.10 -2.13
CA VAL A 84 -12.32 14.23 -1.09
C VAL A 84 -11.10 14.99 -1.62
N LEU A 85 -10.54 14.58 -2.75
CA LEU A 85 -9.35 15.22 -3.33
C LEU A 85 -9.55 16.72 -3.56
N LYS A 86 -10.76 17.15 -3.94
CA LYS A 86 -11.11 18.56 -4.15
C LYS A 86 -11.30 19.35 -2.86
N ASN A 87 -11.86 18.73 -1.82
CA ASN A 87 -12.34 19.42 -0.62
C ASN A 87 -11.50 19.17 0.63
N VAL A 88 -10.50 18.30 0.56
CA VAL A 88 -9.64 18.01 1.69
C VAL A 88 -8.83 19.25 2.09
N ASP A 89 -8.70 19.45 3.40
CA ASP A 89 -7.82 20.49 3.93
C ASP A 89 -6.36 20.16 3.57
N LYS A 90 -5.77 20.96 2.68
CA LYS A 90 -4.38 20.83 2.22
C LYS A 90 -3.36 21.02 3.34
N ASN A 91 -3.79 21.56 4.47
CA ASN A 91 -3.00 21.71 5.69
C ASN A 91 -3.12 20.51 6.65
N LYS A 92 -3.79 19.43 6.25
CA LYS A 92 -3.83 18.19 7.02
C LYS A 92 -3.03 17.11 6.33
N LYS A 93 -2.52 16.18 7.15
CA LYS A 93 -1.76 15.04 6.68
C LYS A 93 -2.64 13.80 6.66
N TYR A 94 -2.59 13.06 5.56
CA TYR A 94 -3.34 11.84 5.33
C TYR A 94 -2.43 10.75 4.80
N SER A 95 -2.27 9.68 5.58
CA SER A 95 -1.62 8.45 5.14
C SER A 95 -2.71 7.44 4.80
N LEU A 96 -2.73 6.94 3.58
CA LEU A 96 -3.69 5.93 3.12
C LEU A 96 -3.02 4.56 3.02
N LEU A 97 -3.78 3.52 3.35
CA LEU A 97 -3.45 2.15 3.01
C LEU A 97 -4.34 1.75 1.84
N LEU A 98 -3.73 1.56 0.67
CA LEU A 98 -4.42 1.19 -0.56
C LEU A 98 -4.46 -0.34 -0.67
N GLU A 99 -5.63 -0.89 -0.94
CA GLU A 99 -5.73 -2.27 -1.39
C GLU A 99 -4.99 -2.45 -2.72
N LYS A 100 -4.35 -3.60 -2.91
CA LYS A 100 -3.63 -3.94 -4.14
C LYS A 100 -4.48 -3.76 -5.40
N ARG A 101 -5.75 -4.22 -5.37
CA ARG A 101 -6.70 -4.05 -6.48
C ARG A 101 -6.92 -2.59 -6.86
N PHE A 102 -7.07 -1.70 -5.87
CA PHE A 102 -7.23 -0.28 -6.15
C PHE A 102 -5.96 0.31 -6.79
N TYR A 103 -4.78 -0.08 -6.29
CA TYR A 103 -3.51 0.34 -6.87
C TYR A 103 -3.34 -0.14 -8.31
N ASP A 104 -3.73 -1.38 -8.60
CA ASP A 104 -3.65 -1.97 -9.94
C ASP A 104 -4.64 -1.31 -10.91
N ASP A 105 -5.86 -1.03 -10.47
CA ASP A 105 -6.84 -0.27 -11.25
C ASP A 105 -6.32 1.15 -11.56
N MET A 106 -5.65 1.81 -10.60
CA MET A 106 -4.99 3.10 -10.86
C MET A 106 -3.91 2.99 -11.93
N LYS A 107 -3.14 1.90 -11.97
CA LYS A 107 -2.11 1.68 -12.99
C LYS A 107 -2.72 1.50 -14.39
N LYS A 108 -3.78 0.69 -14.49
CA LYS A 108 -4.56 0.56 -15.75
C LYS A 108 -5.11 1.91 -16.22
N ILE A 109 -5.66 2.71 -15.31
CA ILE A 109 -6.18 4.05 -15.63
C ILE A 109 -5.09 5.00 -16.12
N GLU A 110 -3.88 4.96 -15.54
CA GLU A 110 -2.72 5.74 -16.00
C GLU A 110 -2.37 5.40 -17.47
N GLU A 111 -2.52 4.12 -17.84
CA GLU A 111 -2.35 3.59 -19.20
C GLU A 111 -3.60 3.78 -20.09
N SER A 112 -4.59 4.54 -19.63
CA SER A 112 -5.85 4.81 -20.35
C SER A 112 -6.68 3.55 -20.65
N GLN A 113 -6.55 2.54 -19.79
CA GLN A 113 -7.36 1.33 -19.78
C GLN A 113 -8.50 1.45 -18.74
N LEU A 114 -9.54 0.64 -18.92
CA LEU A 114 -10.62 0.49 -17.96
C LEU A 114 -10.27 -0.54 -16.87
N SER A 115 -10.99 -0.51 -15.76
CA SER A 115 -10.95 -1.60 -14.78
C SER A 115 -11.57 -2.88 -15.36
N ASP A 116 -11.29 -4.03 -14.74
CA ASP A 116 -11.77 -5.32 -15.25
C ASP A 116 -13.30 -5.39 -15.36
N GLU A 117 -14.00 -4.77 -14.40
CA GLU A 117 -15.46 -4.69 -14.36
C GLU A 117 -16.04 -3.66 -15.34
N GLU A 118 -15.22 -2.71 -15.81
CA GLU A 118 -15.60 -1.71 -16.81
C GLU A 118 -15.27 -2.18 -18.24
N ASN A 119 -14.32 -3.12 -18.43
CA ASN A 119 -13.87 -3.60 -19.74
C ASN A 119 -15.01 -4.11 -20.64
N LEU A 120 -16.05 -4.69 -20.04
CA LEU A 120 -17.26 -5.15 -20.74
C LEU A 120 -17.95 -4.04 -21.54
N LEU A 121 -17.78 -2.77 -21.14
CA LEU A 121 -18.38 -1.62 -21.81
C LEU A 121 -17.63 -1.19 -23.07
N GLU A 122 -16.39 -1.64 -23.25
CA GLU A 122 -15.56 -1.34 -24.42
C GLU A 122 -15.74 -2.39 -25.54
N ILE A 123 -16.14 -3.62 -25.20
CA ILE A 123 -16.34 -4.70 -26.17
C ILE A 123 -17.49 -4.34 -27.13
N PRO A 124 -17.34 -4.51 -28.45
CA PRO A 124 -18.44 -4.34 -29.42
C PRO A 124 -19.63 -5.22 -29.05
N ALA A 125 -20.85 -4.71 -29.13
CA ALA A 125 -22.03 -5.43 -28.66
C ALA A 125 -22.26 -6.77 -29.39
N SER A 126 -21.89 -6.82 -30.67
CA SER A 126 -21.93 -8.03 -31.50
C SER A 126 -20.89 -9.10 -31.12
N SER A 127 -19.84 -8.71 -30.40
CA SER A 127 -18.76 -9.61 -29.97
C SER A 127 -18.96 -10.17 -28.55
N LEU A 128 -20.04 -9.77 -27.86
CA LEU A 128 -20.33 -10.22 -26.51
C LEU A 128 -20.74 -11.69 -26.49
N ASP A 129 -20.10 -12.46 -25.62
CA ASP A 129 -20.51 -13.84 -25.33
C ASP A 129 -21.76 -13.89 -24.42
N GLU A 130 -22.33 -15.08 -24.24
CA GLU A 130 -23.55 -15.25 -23.45
C GLU A 130 -23.37 -14.85 -21.97
N ASN A 131 -22.21 -15.13 -21.36
CA ASN A 131 -21.97 -14.78 -19.97
C ASN A 131 -21.92 -13.25 -19.80
N GLN A 132 -21.22 -12.58 -20.71
CA GLN A 132 -21.13 -11.13 -20.79
C GLN A 132 -22.49 -10.46 -21.03
N ARG A 133 -23.32 -11.05 -21.89
CA ARG A 133 -24.70 -10.61 -22.13
C ARG A 133 -25.55 -10.69 -20.86
N GLN A 134 -25.46 -11.80 -20.12
CA GLN A 134 -26.18 -11.96 -18.85
C GLN A 134 -25.68 -10.98 -17.78
N GLU A 135 -24.37 -10.71 -17.73
CA GLU A 135 -23.79 -9.73 -16.83
C GLU A 135 -24.34 -8.31 -17.11
N LEU A 136 -24.39 -7.89 -18.38
CA LEU A 136 -25.01 -6.62 -18.77
C LEU A 136 -26.47 -6.53 -18.37
N ILE A 137 -27.27 -7.60 -18.57
CA ILE A 137 -28.68 -7.64 -18.16
C ILE A 137 -28.81 -7.43 -16.65
N SER A 138 -27.96 -8.11 -15.86
CA SER A 138 -27.94 -7.98 -14.40
C SER A 138 -27.61 -6.54 -13.96
N MET A 139 -26.55 -5.97 -14.54
CA MET A 139 -26.11 -4.59 -14.25
C MET A 139 -27.12 -3.53 -14.68
N SER A 140 -27.89 -3.80 -15.73
CA SER A 140 -28.93 -2.92 -16.27
C SER A 140 -30.35 -3.37 -15.91
N SER A 141 -30.53 -4.05 -14.78
CA SER A 141 -31.83 -4.57 -14.33
C SER A 141 -32.94 -3.52 -14.15
N LYS A 142 -32.57 -2.24 -14.00
CA LYS A 142 -33.51 -1.10 -13.94
C LYS A 142 -33.96 -0.60 -15.31
N LEU A 143 -33.32 -1.05 -16.39
CA LEU A 143 -33.64 -0.67 -17.75
C LEU A 143 -34.72 -1.61 -18.31
N ASN A 144 -35.85 -1.02 -18.71
CA ASN A 144 -36.97 -1.75 -19.30
C ASN A 144 -36.95 -1.60 -20.82
N LEU A 145 -36.18 -2.45 -21.52
CA LEU A 145 -36.20 -2.48 -22.97
C LEU A 145 -37.43 -3.22 -23.48
N THR A 146 -38.24 -2.55 -24.31
CA THR A 146 -39.35 -3.17 -25.05
C THR A 146 -39.01 -3.44 -26.52
N GLN A 147 -37.93 -2.83 -27.02
CA GLN A 147 -37.47 -2.97 -28.40
C GLN A 147 -36.12 -3.70 -28.44
N TYR A 148 -35.80 -4.30 -29.59
CA TYR A 148 -34.48 -4.89 -29.90
C TYR A 148 -34.07 -6.10 -29.05
N LEU A 149 -34.99 -6.70 -28.30
CA LEU A 149 -34.72 -7.86 -27.45
C LEU A 149 -34.07 -9.01 -28.23
N GLY A 150 -33.00 -9.57 -27.66
CA GLY A 150 -32.20 -10.66 -28.23
C GLY A 150 -31.25 -10.25 -29.36
N THR A 151 -31.20 -8.97 -29.73
CA THR A 151 -30.32 -8.46 -30.80
C THR A 151 -29.08 -7.77 -30.23
N ASP A 152 -28.05 -7.59 -31.05
CA ASP A 152 -26.85 -6.84 -30.64
C ASP A 152 -27.17 -5.40 -30.25
N GLN A 153 -28.25 -4.81 -30.81
CA GLN A 153 -28.71 -3.47 -30.44
C GLN A 153 -29.24 -3.40 -29.00
N GLU A 154 -29.86 -4.47 -28.47
CA GLU A 154 -30.24 -4.50 -27.05
C GLU A 154 -28.99 -4.30 -26.17
N PHE A 155 -27.92 -5.05 -26.47
CA PHE A 155 -26.72 -5.02 -25.64
C PHE A 155 -25.95 -3.71 -25.79
N LEU A 156 -25.93 -3.13 -26.99
CA LEU A 156 -25.41 -1.79 -27.19
C LEU A 156 -26.19 -0.75 -26.37
N ASN A 157 -27.53 -0.80 -26.38
CA ASN A 157 -28.36 0.09 -25.56
C ASN A 157 -28.10 -0.10 -24.07
N ARG A 158 -27.91 -1.34 -23.60
CA ARG A 158 -27.54 -1.64 -22.20
C ARG A 158 -26.17 -1.07 -21.83
N GLN A 159 -25.15 -1.22 -22.68
CA GLN A 159 -23.82 -0.65 -22.45
C GLN A 159 -23.90 0.88 -22.37
N VAL A 160 -24.61 1.53 -23.30
CA VAL A 160 -24.82 2.99 -23.31
C VAL A 160 -25.58 3.45 -22.07
N TYR A 161 -26.61 2.71 -21.63
CA TYR A 161 -27.32 2.99 -20.39
C TYR A 161 -26.38 2.97 -19.19
N ILE A 162 -25.58 1.91 -19.03
CA ILE A 162 -24.63 1.77 -17.93
C ILE A 162 -23.60 2.93 -17.96
N LEU A 163 -23.03 3.23 -19.13
CA LEU A 163 -22.08 4.34 -19.29
C LEU A 163 -22.68 5.69 -18.87
N ASN A 164 -23.94 5.98 -19.22
CA ASN A 164 -24.63 7.18 -18.76
C ASN A 164 -24.80 7.20 -17.24
N GLN A 165 -25.13 6.07 -16.62
CA GLN A 165 -25.18 5.97 -15.15
C GLN A 165 -23.81 6.20 -14.51
N LEU A 166 -22.73 5.67 -15.08
CA LEU A 166 -21.37 5.86 -14.55
C LEU A 166 -20.90 7.33 -14.68
N LEU A 167 -21.27 7.98 -15.77
CA LEU A 167 -20.96 9.38 -16.04
C LEU A 167 -21.87 10.36 -15.28
N ASN A 168 -22.98 9.89 -14.71
CA ASN A 168 -24.08 10.70 -14.16
C ASN A 168 -24.68 11.64 -15.22
N LYS A 169 -24.94 11.09 -16.41
CA LYS A 169 -25.56 11.80 -17.54
C LYS A 169 -27.05 11.50 -17.61
N ASP A 170 -27.83 12.55 -17.83
CA ASP A 170 -29.24 12.48 -18.17
C ASP A 170 -29.43 12.33 -19.70
N GLY A 171 -30.62 11.92 -20.13
CA GLY A 171 -30.98 11.91 -21.56
C GLY A 171 -30.75 10.60 -22.31
N PHE A 172 -30.50 9.50 -21.60
CA PHE A 172 -30.62 8.16 -22.19
C PHE A 172 -32.08 7.90 -22.60
N ASP A 173 -32.30 7.37 -23.80
CA ASP A 173 -33.59 6.95 -24.34
C ASP A 173 -33.52 5.48 -24.77
N GLU A 174 -34.35 4.66 -24.12
CA GLU A 174 -34.46 3.22 -24.35
C GLU A 174 -34.94 2.85 -25.77
N ASN A 175 -35.64 3.76 -26.45
CA ASN A 175 -36.15 3.56 -27.81
C ASN A 175 -35.19 4.07 -28.90
N ASN A 176 -34.07 4.70 -28.51
CA ASN A 176 -33.12 5.21 -29.49
C ASN A 176 -32.23 4.09 -30.06
N VAL A 177 -31.77 4.30 -31.29
CA VAL A 177 -30.76 3.45 -31.93
C VAL A 177 -29.40 4.10 -31.74
N TYR A 178 -28.68 3.64 -30.72
CA TYR A 178 -27.30 4.06 -30.49
C TYR A 178 -26.34 3.34 -31.44
N SER A 179 -25.24 4.01 -31.79
CA SER A 179 -24.14 3.43 -32.55
C SER A 179 -22.96 3.06 -31.66
N GLU A 180 -22.10 2.17 -32.15
CA GLU A 180 -20.82 1.86 -31.51
C GLU A 180 -19.95 3.12 -31.32
N LEU A 181 -20.06 4.09 -32.22
CA LEU A 181 -19.38 5.38 -32.11
C LEU A 181 -19.91 6.21 -30.93
N ASP A 182 -21.23 6.23 -30.70
CA ASP A 182 -21.82 6.90 -29.52
C ASP A 182 -21.28 6.29 -28.22
N LYS A 183 -21.17 4.96 -28.19
CA LYS A 183 -20.58 4.23 -27.06
C LYS A 183 -19.12 4.59 -26.86
N GLU A 184 -18.32 4.62 -27.93
CA GLU A 184 -16.89 4.95 -27.88
C GLU A 184 -16.62 6.34 -27.31
N PHE A 185 -17.47 7.34 -27.63
CA PHE A 185 -17.39 8.66 -27.02
C PHE A 185 -17.62 8.62 -25.51
N LEU A 186 -18.64 7.86 -25.05
CA LEU A 186 -18.91 7.72 -23.61
C LEU A 186 -17.81 6.95 -22.88
N VAL A 187 -17.24 5.90 -23.50
CA VAL A 187 -16.08 5.17 -22.96
C VAL A 187 -14.88 6.09 -22.81
N SER A 188 -14.59 6.90 -23.83
CA SER A 188 -13.49 7.87 -23.82
C SER A 188 -13.66 8.89 -22.70
N GLU A 189 -14.86 9.44 -22.54
CA GLU A 189 -15.18 10.37 -21.45
C GLU A 189 -15.03 9.72 -20.06
N LEU A 190 -15.42 8.45 -19.91
CA LEU A 190 -15.24 7.71 -18.66
C LEU A 190 -13.75 7.53 -18.35
N LYS A 191 -12.94 7.13 -19.34
CA LYS A 191 -11.47 7.01 -19.21
C LYS A 191 -10.84 8.32 -18.79
N GLU A 192 -11.22 9.45 -19.41
CA GLU A 192 -10.75 10.78 -19.03
C GLU A 192 -11.17 11.16 -17.60
N LYS A 193 -12.43 10.92 -17.22
CA LYS A 193 -12.93 11.16 -15.87
C LYS A 193 -12.11 10.39 -14.83
N ARG A 194 -11.82 9.10 -15.08
CA ARG A 194 -11.00 8.25 -14.19
C ARG A 194 -9.55 8.75 -14.12
N LYS A 195 -8.93 9.04 -15.27
CA LYS A 195 -7.55 9.53 -15.38
C LYS A 195 -7.36 10.83 -14.61
N ASN A 196 -8.28 11.78 -14.75
CA ASN A 196 -8.26 13.02 -14.00
C ASN A 196 -8.28 12.81 -12.48
N ILE A 197 -9.05 11.83 -11.98
CA ILE A 197 -9.09 11.49 -10.55
C ILE A 197 -7.75 10.93 -10.08
N VAL A 198 -7.17 9.98 -10.83
CA VAL A 198 -5.88 9.37 -10.49
C VAL A 198 -4.75 10.39 -10.53
N GLU A 199 -4.70 11.24 -11.56
CA GLU A 199 -3.71 12.33 -11.64
C GLU A 199 -3.83 13.31 -10.48
N ASN A 200 -5.06 13.70 -10.12
CA ASN A 200 -5.30 14.58 -8.97
C ASN A 200 -4.81 13.93 -7.66
N PHE A 201 -4.99 12.62 -7.50
CA PHE A 201 -4.47 11.90 -6.35
C PHE A 201 -2.93 11.86 -6.36
N ARG A 202 -2.29 11.58 -7.49
CA ARG A 202 -0.81 11.58 -7.59
C ARG A 202 -0.19 12.96 -7.30
N LYS A 203 -0.87 14.03 -7.69
CA LYS A 203 -0.47 15.43 -7.42
C LYS A 203 -0.84 15.91 -6.01
N SER A 204 -1.62 15.11 -5.27
CA SER A 204 -2.07 15.47 -3.92
C SER A 204 -0.96 15.22 -2.89
N ASN A 205 -1.13 15.78 -1.70
CA ASN A 205 -0.21 15.57 -0.59
C ASN A 205 -0.49 14.27 0.19
N PHE A 206 -1.33 13.36 -0.31
CA PHE A 206 -1.59 12.11 0.40
C PHE A 206 -0.34 11.24 0.38
N GLU A 207 0.09 10.79 1.56
CA GLU A 207 1.02 9.67 1.67
C GLU A 207 0.21 8.39 1.47
N TYR A 208 0.75 7.40 0.77
CA TYR A 208 0.07 6.13 0.61
C TYR A 208 1.04 4.96 0.70
N PHE A 209 0.49 3.83 1.16
CA PHE A 209 1.16 2.54 1.29
C PHE A 209 0.33 1.50 0.54
N ILE A 210 0.99 0.63 -0.21
CA ILE A 210 0.33 -0.48 -0.90
C ILE A 210 0.24 -1.64 0.08
N LYS A 211 -0.97 -2.13 0.31
CA LYS A 211 -1.24 -3.30 1.14
C LYS A 211 -0.99 -4.57 0.33
N GLU A 212 -0.01 -5.36 0.77
CA GLU A 212 0.33 -6.64 0.14
C GLU A 212 0.40 -7.76 1.19
N SER A 213 0.12 -8.99 0.77
CA SER A 213 0.37 -10.17 1.61
C SER A 213 1.77 -10.70 1.29
N TYR A 214 2.57 -10.99 2.31
CA TYR A 214 3.89 -11.59 2.11
C TYR A 214 3.82 -12.87 1.25
N LYS A 215 2.73 -13.64 1.39
CA LYS A 215 2.51 -14.89 0.64
C LYS A 215 2.30 -14.69 -0.86
N ASN A 216 1.86 -13.51 -1.27
CA ASN A 216 1.51 -13.20 -2.66
C ASN A 216 2.62 -12.46 -3.40
N ILE A 217 3.74 -12.17 -2.73
CA ILE A 217 4.89 -11.52 -3.37
C ILE A 217 5.56 -12.54 -4.28
N ASP A 218 5.44 -12.30 -5.59
CA ASP A 218 6.17 -13.07 -6.60
C ASP A 218 7.63 -12.61 -6.66
N PHE A 219 8.48 -13.23 -5.83
CA PHE A 219 9.92 -12.95 -5.76
C PHE A 219 10.67 -13.20 -7.08
N ASN A 220 10.04 -13.81 -8.10
CA ASN A 220 10.67 -14.12 -9.38
C ASN A 220 10.54 -12.99 -10.43
N LYS A 221 9.73 -11.95 -10.19
CA LYS A 221 9.55 -10.81 -11.12
C LYS A 221 10.56 -9.68 -10.98
N PHE A 222 11.57 -9.86 -10.13
CA PHE A 222 12.55 -8.83 -9.83
C PHE A 222 13.83 -9.12 -10.61
N GLU A 223 13.81 -8.72 -11.89
CA GLU A 223 15.02 -8.62 -12.72
C GLU A 223 15.88 -7.47 -12.17
N ASP A 224 16.76 -7.81 -11.24
CA ASP A 224 18.05 -7.14 -11.14
C ASP A 224 19.05 -8.11 -11.77
N ASP A 225 19.84 -7.63 -12.73
CA ASP A 225 20.71 -8.37 -13.67
C ASP A 225 21.90 -9.10 -12.99
N SER A 226 21.64 -9.83 -11.92
CA SER A 226 22.58 -10.74 -11.28
C SER A 226 21.96 -12.13 -11.25
N ILE A 227 22.25 -12.88 -12.31
CA ILE A 227 21.98 -14.31 -12.47
C ILE A 227 22.41 -15.05 -11.20
N TYR A 228 21.45 -15.51 -10.42
CA TYR A 228 21.60 -16.72 -9.62
C TYR A 228 20.35 -17.57 -9.83
N THR A 229 20.51 -18.68 -10.53
CA THR A 229 19.50 -19.70 -10.74
C THR A 229 19.10 -20.30 -9.39
N PHE A 230 17.94 -19.93 -8.85
CA PHE A 230 17.37 -20.50 -7.64
C PHE A 230 16.45 -21.67 -8.00
N ASP A 231 17.04 -22.84 -8.14
CA ASP A 231 16.31 -24.11 -8.14
C ASP A 231 16.18 -24.60 -6.69
N LYS A 232 14.92 -24.70 -6.24
CA LYS A 232 14.41 -25.44 -5.07
C LYS A 232 14.96 -25.12 -3.66
N ASP A 233 13.99 -25.00 -2.77
CA ASP A 233 14.07 -25.02 -1.32
C ASP A 233 14.80 -23.84 -0.65
N ILE A 234 14.10 -23.23 0.30
CA ILE A 234 14.56 -22.13 1.13
C ILE A 234 15.88 -22.52 1.81
N VAL A 235 17.00 -21.98 1.33
CA VAL A 235 18.26 -21.98 2.06
C VAL A 235 18.37 -20.67 2.82
N ILE A 236 18.22 -20.75 4.14
CA ILE A 236 18.69 -19.71 5.06
C ILE A 236 20.22 -19.79 5.01
N SER A 237 20.87 -18.90 4.23
CA SER A 237 22.32 -18.81 4.19
C SER A 237 22.87 -18.63 5.61
N GLU A 238 23.88 -19.41 6.00
CA GLU A 238 24.61 -19.22 7.26
C GLU A 238 25.52 -17.97 7.23
N ASN A 239 25.71 -17.36 6.05
CA ASN A 239 26.39 -16.09 5.89
C ASN A 239 25.41 -14.92 6.03
N ILE A 240 25.64 -14.09 7.05
CA ILE A 240 24.88 -12.85 7.34
C ILE A 240 24.84 -11.87 6.14
N GLU A 241 25.78 -12.01 5.19
CA GLU A 241 25.89 -11.15 4.02
C GLU A 241 24.85 -11.47 2.93
N ASP A 242 24.22 -12.66 2.94
CA ASP A 242 23.27 -13.12 1.90
C ASP A 242 21.80 -13.13 2.34
N GLN A 243 21.46 -12.63 3.54
CA GLN A 243 20.14 -12.87 4.12
C GLN A 243 19.07 -11.84 3.70
N ALA A 244 18.12 -12.34 2.88
CA ALA A 244 16.76 -11.85 2.62
C ALA A 244 16.64 -10.44 2.00
N ILE A 245 16.94 -10.37 0.70
CA ILE A 245 16.57 -9.25 -0.14
C ILE A 245 15.04 -9.29 -0.34
N LEU A 246 14.28 -8.58 0.50
CA LEU A 246 13.05 -8.00 -0.04
C LEU A 246 13.51 -7.11 -1.21
N PRO A 247 13.05 -7.38 -2.45
CA PRO A 247 13.52 -6.68 -3.65
C PRO A 247 13.34 -5.17 -3.47
N GLU A 248 14.12 -4.35 -4.17
CA GLU A 248 13.85 -2.91 -4.19
C GLU A 248 12.45 -2.68 -4.76
N ILE A 249 11.48 -2.36 -3.91
CA ILE A 249 10.18 -1.88 -4.35
C ILE A 249 10.19 -0.38 -4.12
N LYS A 250 10.01 0.35 -5.22
CA LYS A 250 10.07 1.81 -5.26
C LYS A 250 8.95 2.44 -4.43
N GLU A 251 7.87 1.71 -4.20
CA GLU A 251 6.71 2.16 -3.42
C GLU A 251 6.76 1.74 -1.95
N ASN A 252 6.20 2.60 -1.09
CA ASN A 252 6.02 2.28 0.32
C ASN A 252 5.05 1.11 0.49
N ILE A 253 5.49 0.04 1.15
CA ILE A 253 4.70 -1.18 1.33
C ILE A 253 4.28 -1.40 2.77
N TYR A 254 3.04 -1.88 2.89
CA TYR A 254 2.46 -2.43 4.11
C TYR A 254 2.25 -3.93 3.93
N LEU A 255 3.02 -4.75 4.65
CA LEU A 255 2.97 -6.20 4.57
C LEU A 255 2.03 -6.80 5.62
N THR A 256 1.21 -7.73 5.15
CA THR A 256 0.37 -8.62 5.95
C THR A 256 0.89 -10.07 5.85
N ASP A 257 0.40 -10.94 6.74
CA ASP A 257 0.78 -12.37 6.80
C ASP A 257 2.28 -12.64 6.90
N PHE A 258 3.02 -11.74 7.57
CA PHE A 258 4.47 -11.85 7.67
C PHE A 258 4.89 -13.04 8.54
N PRO A 259 5.83 -13.91 8.10
CA PRO A 259 6.21 -15.11 8.84
C PRO A 259 6.81 -14.77 10.22
N LYS A 260 6.35 -15.47 11.26
CA LYS A 260 6.71 -15.18 12.66
C LYS A 260 8.18 -15.46 12.96
N ASP A 261 8.74 -16.50 12.36
CA ASP A 261 10.15 -16.87 12.48
C ASP A 261 11.07 -15.77 11.90
N ILE A 262 10.69 -15.19 10.75
CA ILE A 262 11.40 -14.06 10.13
C ILE A 262 11.18 -12.78 10.94
N LEU A 263 9.96 -12.52 11.41
CA LEU A 263 9.62 -11.36 12.24
C LEU A 263 10.53 -11.25 13.48
N ASN A 264 10.76 -12.35 14.19
CA ASN A 264 11.61 -12.39 15.38
C ASN A 264 13.08 -12.12 15.05
N LYS A 265 13.57 -12.62 13.91
CA LYS A 265 14.92 -12.33 13.44
C LYS A 265 15.07 -10.86 13.04
N LEU A 266 14.06 -10.26 12.39
CA LEU A 266 14.03 -8.82 12.09
C LEU A 266 14.01 -7.97 13.37
N ALA A 267 13.16 -8.32 14.34
CA ALA A 267 13.07 -7.58 15.60
C ALA A 267 14.36 -7.67 16.44
N THR A 268 15.19 -8.69 16.21
CA THR A 268 16.49 -8.87 16.87
C THR A 268 17.67 -8.38 16.03
N ASN A 269 17.41 -7.70 14.91
CA ASN A 269 18.41 -7.20 13.95
C ASN A 269 19.35 -8.31 13.42
N LYS A 270 18.84 -9.53 13.27
CA LYS A 270 19.58 -10.69 12.75
C LYS A 270 19.44 -10.91 11.24
N LEU A 271 18.59 -10.13 10.58
CA LEU A 271 18.36 -10.14 9.14
C LEU A 271 18.67 -8.75 8.61
N LYS A 272 19.14 -8.62 7.36
CA LYS A 272 19.33 -7.33 6.67
C LYS A 272 18.19 -7.10 5.67
N LEU A 273 17.93 -5.85 5.31
CA LEU A 273 16.91 -5.47 4.31
C LEU A 273 17.50 -4.42 3.34
N LYS A 274 16.92 -4.28 2.14
CA LYS A 274 17.31 -3.26 1.13
C LYS A 274 16.24 -2.16 0.94
N ARG A 275 15.48 -1.75 1.97
CA ARG A 275 14.36 -0.80 1.82
C ARG A 275 14.29 0.31 2.87
N GLN A 276 13.99 1.52 2.41
CA GLN A 276 13.91 2.74 3.23
C GLN A 276 12.85 2.67 4.36
N ILE A 277 11.59 2.28 4.07
CA ILE A 277 10.54 2.12 5.09
C ILE A 277 9.69 0.87 4.83
N LEU A 278 9.61 -0.03 5.81
CA LEU A 278 8.80 -1.25 5.76
C LEU A 278 7.77 -1.29 6.90
N LEU A 279 6.48 -1.32 6.58
CA LEU A 279 5.40 -1.47 7.56
C LEU A 279 4.99 -2.94 7.61
N ILE A 280 5.00 -3.55 8.80
CA ILE A 280 4.66 -4.95 9.00
C ILE A 280 3.49 -5.08 9.98
N GLU A 281 2.35 -5.54 9.47
CA GLU A 281 1.24 -6.00 10.30
C GLU A 281 1.60 -7.34 10.94
N ASN A 282 1.54 -7.37 12.27
CA ASN A 282 1.83 -8.57 13.04
C ASN A 282 1.09 -8.51 14.40
N ASN A 283 1.11 -9.60 15.15
CA ASN A 283 0.43 -9.67 16.47
C ASN A 283 1.41 -9.65 17.66
N GLU A 284 2.72 -9.55 17.41
CA GLU A 284 3.76 -9.69 18.43
C GLU A 284 4.34 -8.34 18.85
N TYR A 285 4.89 -7.55 17.92
CA TYR A 285 5.58 -6.29 18.16
C TYR A 285 4.81 -5.06 17.69
N GLN A 286 4.97 -3.96 18.43
CA GLN A 286 4.45 -2.63 18.10
C GLN A 286 5.54 -1.58 18.29
N GLY A 287 5.71 -0.69 17.33
CA GLY A 287 6.71 0.38 17.36
C GLY A 287 7.61 0.35 16.13
N TYR A 288 8.91 0.55 16.30
CA TYR A 288 9.87 0.59 15.20
C TYR A 288 11.27 0.13 15.62
N THR A 289 12.05 -0.33 14.66
CA THR A 289 13.48 -0.60 14.80
C THR A 289 14.24 -0.12 13.57
N TYR A 290 15.51 0.20 13.75
CA TYR A 290 16.44 0.39 12.63
C TYR A 290 17.25 -0.87 12.40
N ASN A 291 17.46 -1.15 11.13
CA ASN A 291 18.28 -2.24 10.64
C ASN A 291 19.23 -1.68 9.58
N GLU A 292 20.42 -1.27 10.00
CA GLU A 292 21.36 -0.45 9.23
C GLU A 292 20.72 0.88 8.78
N GLU A 293 20.47 1.05 7.48
CA GLU A 293 19.80 2.23 6.90
C GLU A 293 18.28 2.08 6.82
N ASN A 294 17.74 0.89 7.11
CA ASN A 294 16.32 0.59 6.90
C ASN A 294 15.49 0.86 8.15
N THR A 295 14.28 1.39 7.96
CA THR A 295 13.29 1.49 9.03
C THR A 295 12.27 0.37 8.91
N VAL A 296 12.11 -0.42 9.97
CA VAL A 296 11.01 -1.39 10.11
C VAL A 296 10.02 -0.90 11.15
N ILE A 297 8.76 -0.79 10.78
CA ILE A 297 7.67 -0.33 11.63
C ILE A 297 6.71 -1.51 11.87
N PHE A 298 6.55 -1.87 13.14
CA PHE A 298 5.67 -2.95 13.56
C PHE A 298 4.31 -2.41 13.98
N ILE A 299 3.25 -2.99 13.44
CA ILE A 299 1.87 -2.52 13.59
C ILE A 299 1.00 -3.66 14.10
N ASN A 300 0.12 -3.36 15.06
CA ASN A 300 -0.91 -4.24 15.65
C ASN A 300 -0.40 -5.30 16.66
N GLY A 301 0.89 -5.25 17.05
CA GLY A 301 1.44 -6.15 18.06
C GLY A 301 1.24 -5.69 19.50
N LYS A 302 1.55 -6.58 20.44
CA LYS A 302 1.34 -6.36 21.89
C LYS A 302 2.61 -5.94 22.64
N LYS A 303 3.78 -6.39 22.18
CA LYS A 303 5.07 -6.12 22.81
C LYS A 303 5.66 -4.83 22.24
N PRO A 304 5.97 -3.83 23.08
CA PRO A 304 6.62 -2.62 22.60
C PRO A 304 8.03 -2.93 22.10
N LYS A 305 8.37 -2.39 20.92
CA LYS A 305 9.70 -2.44 20.33
C LYS A 305 10.04 -1.06 19.79
N TYR A 306 10.90 -0.34 20.49
CA TYR A 306 11.35 0.99 20.11
C TYR A 306 12.87 0.99 20.08
N TYR A 307 13.47 1.43 18.97
CA TYR A 307 14.92 1.58 18.90
C TYR A 307 15.41 2.64 19.91
N TYR A 308 14.74 3.80 19.94
CA TYR A 308 14.95 4.82 20.96
C TYR A 308 13.82 4.74 21.98
N GLY A 309 14.11 4.25 23.19
CA GLY A 309 13.09 3.95 24.21
C GLY A 309 12.22 5.14 24.63
N ASP A 310 12.78 6.35 24.57
CA ASP A 310 12.11 7.60 24.94
C ASP A 310 11.17 8.14 23.86
N TYR A 311 11.21 7.57 22.65
CA TYR A 311 10.43 7.99 21.49
C TYR A 311 9.42 6.90 21.12
N LYS A 312 8.24 6.94 21.73
CA LYS A 312 7.18 5.94 21.53
C LYS A 312 6.33 6.31 20.32
N ILE A 313 6.87 6.12 19.12
CA ILE A 313 6.20 6.39 17.85
C ILE A 313 5.45 5.12 17.41
N ASN A 314 4.14 5.23 17.29
CA ASN A 314 3.26 4.13 16.90
C ASN A 314 2.48 4.50 15.64
N VAL A 315 2.46 3.58 14.68
CA VAL A 315 1.55 3.64 13.55
C VAL A 315 0.29 2.84 13.88
N ILE A 316 -0.88 3.46 13.68
CA ILE A 316 -2.20 2.89 13.99
C ILE A 316 -3.02 2.82 12.71
N LYS A 317 -3.37 1.61 12.29
CA LYS A 317 -4.29 1.36 11.18
C LYS A 317 -5.74 1.64 11.61
N ARG A 318 -6.51 2.34 10.79
CA ARG A 318 -7.95 2.54 10.96
C ARG A 318 -8.68 2.34 9.64
N LYS A 319 -9.72 1.49 9.65
CA LYS A 319 -10.64 1.37 8.52
C LYS A 319 -11.57 2.58 8.47
N THR A 320 -11.84 3.09 7.28
CA THR A 320 -12.77 4.20 7.07
C THR A 320 -13.31 4.21 5.64
N ASP A 321 -14.50 4.78 5.48
CA ASP A 321 -15.02 5.15 4.17
C ASP A 321 -14.34 6.42 3.64
N VAL A 322 -14.42 6.62 2.33
CA VAL A 322 -13.76 7.70 1.60
C VAL A 322 -14.20 9.08 2.12
N LEU A 323 -15.50 9.36 2.16
CA LEU A 323 -16.02 10.67 2.58
C LEU A 323 -15.64 11.05 4.02
N ASN A 324 -15.43 10.05 4.90
CA ASN A 324 -15.03 10.32 6.27
C ASN A 324 -13.62 10.94 6.37
N LEU A 325 -12.78 10.81 5.34
CA LEU A 325 -11.48 11.48 5.27
C LEU A 325 -11.60 13.01 5.45
N LEU A 326 -12.70 13.63 4.98
CA LEU A 326 -12.94 15.07 5.14
C LEU A 326 -13.05 15.52 6.61
N ARG A 327 -13.47 14.61 7.49
CA ARG A 327 -13.66 14.87 8.93
C ARG A 327 -12.46 14.43 9.76
N LEU A 328 -11.63 13.55 9.22
CA LEU A 328 -10.47 13.01 9.89
C LEU A 328 -9.29 13.98 9.81
N SER A 329 -8.34 13.81 10.71
CA SER A 329 -7.08 14.55 10.69
C SER A 329 -5.97 13.72 11.32
N SER A 330 -4.84 13.63 10.62
CA SER A 330 -3.56 13.28 11.22
C SER A 330 -2.67 14.52 11.24
N ASN A 331 -1.88 14.66 12.30
CA ASN A 331 -0.88 15.72 12.41
C ASN A 331 0.47 15.32 11.80
N TYR A 332 0.60 14.04 11.43
CA TYR A 332 1.86 13.42 11.03
C TYR A 332 1.65 12.44 9.88
N TYR A 333 2.64 12.40 8.99
CA TYR A 333 2.93 11.28 8.10
C TYR A 333 3.87 10.29 8.77
N VAL A 334 3.98 9.09 8.20
CA VAL A 334 5.02 8.14 8.60
C VAL A 334 6.39 8.67 8.18
N SER A 335 6.50 9.18 6.96
CA SER A 335 7.71 9.79 6.38
C SER A 335 8.23 11.04 7.10
N ASP A 336 7.41 11.66 7.97
CA ASP A 336 7.89 12.75 8.82
C ASP A 336 8.96 12.27 9.82
N PHE A 337 8.80 11.04 10.33
CA PHE A 337 9.68 10.49 11.36
C PHE A 337 10.77 9.59 10.78
N PHE A 338 10.47 8.87 9.70
CA PHE A 338 11.35 7.87 9.14
C PHE A 338 11.67 8.27 7.70
N LYS A 339 12.95 8.43 7.38
CA LYS A 339 13.45 8.83 6.07
C LYS A 339 14.15 7.68 5.39
#